data_AF-A0A3D8HMF4-F1
#
_entry.id   AF-A0A3D8HMF4-F1
#
_cell.length_a   1.000
_cell.length_b   1.000
_cell.length_c   1.000
_cell.angle_alpha   90.00
_cell.angle_beta   90.00
_cell.angle_gamma   90.00
#
_symmetry.space_group_name_H-M   'P 1'
#
loop_
_entity.id
_entity.type
_entity.pdbx_description
1 polymer ?
#
loop_
_entity_poly.entity_id
_entity_poly.type
_entity_poly.pdbx_seq_one_letter_code
_entity_poly.pdbx_strand_id
1 'polypeptide(L)'
;MANKEQIKKIKNNAELAWAAYGYFHLANKNYKPEKGSEDKKRIDTFTDIRKKELKAANIKHDDTDEIYPAPTDILNIDYKYYRDEKGNPIKSFLGFEFLVDKFLGGDFTPNQAKQFFEKYDLLIHQPNTESGFSACLFQNKETKEFTLALRGTEFRLNKDLINDYYIGTNNNDTKRIVEQYIDMLIFYEEQVRPLLERQKINQINVTGHSLGGFLTQLLALVIVYCVNVIIFRFYSLDFLYAFLWLTKGKSPDEMLQ
;
A
#
# COMPACT_ATOMS: atom_id res chain seq x y z
N MET A 1 -8.34 -26.18 -18.96
CA MET A 1 -7.20 -25.23 -19.15
C MET A 1 -7.54 -23.83 -18.66
N ALA A 2 -8.75 -23.30 -18.91
CA ALA A 2 -9.18 -21.97 -18.43
C ALA A 2 -9.06 -21.75 -16.90
N ASN A 3 -9.42 -22.74 -16.08
CA ASN A 3 -9.42 -22.58 -14.61
C ASN A 3 -8.02 -22.35 -14.01
N LYS A 4 -6.97 -22.95 -14.60
CA LYS A 4 -5.59 -22.79 -14.11
C LYS A 4 -5.08 -21.37 -14.35
N GLU A 5 -5.36 -20.81 -15.53
CA GLU A 5 -5.00 -19.43 -15.86
C GLU A 5 -5.77 -18.41 -15.01
N GLN A 6 -7.06 -18.67 -14.75
CA GLN A 6 -7.86 -17.84 -13.85
C GLN A 6 -7.31 -17.85 -12.42
N ILE A 7 -6.98 -19.03 -11.88
CA ILE A 7 -6.38 -19.16 -10.55
C ILE A 7 -5.04 -18.43 -10.48
N LYS A 8 -4.21 -18.54 -11.52
CA LYS A 8 -2.92 -17.82 -11.61
C LYS A 8 -3.12 -16.31 -11.63
N LYS A 9 -4.09 -15.80 -12.40
CA LYS A 9 -4.43 -14.37 -12.45
C LYS A 9 -4.90 -13.86 -11.09
N ILE A 10 -5.75 -14.64 -10.42
CA ILE A 10 -6.23 -14.33 -9.07
C ILE A 10 -5.04 -14.26 -8.09
N LYS A 11 -4.20 -15.29 -8.05
CA LYS A 11 -3.02 -15.31 -7.17
C LYS A 11 -2.11 -14.10 -7.39
N ASN A 12 -1.83 -13.76 -8.65
CA ASN A 12 -0.96 -12.63 -8.99
C ASN A 12 -1.54 -11.29 -8.51
N ASN A 13 -2.84 -11.09 -8.65
CA ASN A 13 -3.48 -9.85 -8.22
C ASN A 13 -3.58 -9.74 -6.70
N ALA A 14 -3.78 -10.85 -5.98
CA ALA A 14 -3.69 -10.87 -4.53
C ALA A 14 -2.27 -10.50 -4.05
N GLU A 15 -1.24 -11.00 -4.73
CA GLU A 15 0.15 -10.66 -4.43
C GLU A 15 0.46 -9.18 -4.71
N LEU A 16 -0.06 -8.61 -5.80
CA LEU A 16 0.03 -7.17 -6.10
C LEU A 16 -0.68 -6.30 -5.06
N ALA A 17 -1.88 -6.70 -4.63
CA ALA A 17 -2.62 -6.02 -3.56
C ALA A 17 -1.85 -6.08 -2.22
N TRP A 18 -1.19 -7.20 -1.94
CA TRP A 18 -0.35 -7.35 -0.75
C TRP A 18 0.92 -6.49 -0.83
N ALA A 19 1.60 -6.49 -1.98
CA ALA A 19 2.80 -5.68 -2.20
C ALA A 19 2.53 -4.17 -2.04
N ALA A 20 1.32 -3.69 -2.33
CA ALA A 20 0.94 -2.30 -2.14
C ALA A 20 0.96 -1.81 -0.67
N TYR A 21 1.13 -2.71 0.31
CA TYR A 21 1.35 -2.34 1.71
C TYR A 21 2.81 -1.90 2.01
N GLY A 22 3.72 -2.06 1.05
CA GLY A 22 5.13 -1.67 1.20
C GLY A 22 5.35 -0.15 1.24
N TYR A 23 6.22 0.32 2.14
CA TYR A 23 6.62 1.72 2.25
C TYR A 23 7.69 2.10 1.21
N PHE A 24 7.39 1.97 -0.09
CA PHE A 24 8.40 2.11 -1.16
C PHE A 24 9.03 3.49 -1.31
N HIS A 25 8.41 4.54 -0.78
CA HIS A 25 9.03 5.87 -0.69
C HIS A 25 10.35 5.85 0.11
N LEU A 26 10.51 4.92 1.06
CA LEU A 26 11.77 4.72 1.79
C LEU A 26 12.91 4.17 0.92
N ALA A 27 12.60 3.58 -0.24
CA ALA A 27 13.60 3.14 -1.20
C ALA A 27 14.08 4.26 -2.15
N ASN A 28 13.44 5.44 -2.10
CA ASN A 28 13.80 6.57 -2.94
C ASN A 28 14.93 7.38 -2.30
N LYS A 29 16.11 7.39 -2.92
CA LYS A 29 17.29 8.16 -2.47
C LYS A 29 17.06 9.68 -2.42
N ASN A 30 16.07 10.18 -3.16
CA ASN A 30 15.71 11.60 -3.15
C ASN A 30 14.71 11.94 -2.04
N TYR A 31 14.13 10.95 -1.36
CA TYR A 31 13.24 11.16 -0.24
C TYR A 31 14.05 11.54 1.00
N LYS A 32 13.78 12.73 1.54
CA LYS A 32 14.47 13.30 2.70
C LYS A 32 13.45 13.56 3.80
N PRO A 33 13.14 12.54 4.63
CA PRO A 33 12.17 12.71 5.70
C PRO A 33 12.66 13.71 6.75
N GLU A 34 11.72 14.36 7.42
CA GLU A 34 12.02 15.33 8.48
C GLU A 34 12.80 14.68 9.62
N LYS A 35 13.70 15.46 10.24
CA LYS A 35 14.51 14.98 11.36
C LYS A 35 13.60 14.58 12.53
N GLY A 36 13.75 13.34 12.99
CA GLY A 36 12.95 12.78 14.10
C GLY A 36 11.62 12.15 13.70
N SER A 37 11.23 12.23 12.42
CA SER A 37 10.09 11.49 11.88
C SER A 37 10.32 9.98 11.94
N GLU A 38 9.23 9.21 11.88
CA GLU A 38 9.30 7.75 11.87
C GLU A 38 10.05 7.22 10.66
N ASP A 39 9.87 7.83 9.49
CA ASP A 39 10.57 7.42 8.28
C ASP A 39 12.07 7.69 8.34
N LYS A 40 12.50 8.77 9.01
CA LYS A 40 13.93 9.00 9.28
C LYS A 40 14.51 7.91 10.19
N LYS A 41 13.80 7.54 11.26
CA LYS A 41 14.23 6.44 12.14
C LYS A 41 14.33 5.11 11.38
N ARG A 42 13.40 4.84 10.46
CA ARG A 42 13.45 3.64 9.61
C ARG A 42 14.70 3.63 8.72
N ILE A 43 15.01 4.73 8.04
CA ILE A 43 16.20 4.82 7.18
C ILE A 43 17.49 4.69 8.00
N ASP A 44 17.57 5.36 9.14
CA ASP A 44 18.75 5.31 10.02
C ASP A 44 18.97 3.88 10.55
N THR A 45 17.90 3.22 11.00
CA THR A 45 17.96 1.83 11.46
C THR A 45 18.38 0.88 10.34
N PHE A 46 17.85 1.04 9.12
CA PHE A 46 18.24 0.22 7.98
C PHE A 46 19.73 0.41 7.64
N THR A 47 20.19 1.67 7.67
CA THR A 47 21.59 2.02 7.45
C THR A 47 22.49 1.32 8.45
N ASP A 48 22.16 1.36 9.73
CA ASP A 48 22.95 0.70 10.79
C ASP A 48 23.03 -0.82 10.61
N ILE A 49 21.91 -1.46 10.27
CA ILE A 49 21.89 -2.90 9.97
C ILE A 49 22.82 -3.21 8.81
N ARG A 50 22.69 -2.45 7.71
CA ARG A 50 23.46 -2.70 6.49
C ARG A 50 24.96 -2.46 6.67
N LYS A 51 25.35 -1.42 7.41
CA LYS A 51 26.75 -1.16 7.76
C LYS A 51 27.36 -2.29 8.59
N LYS A 52 26.60 -2.85 9.56
CA LYS A 52 27.04 -4.03 10.33
C LYS A 52 27.27 -5.24 9.44
N GLU A 53 26.36 -5.52 8.49
CA GLU A 53 26.51 -6.61 7.52
C GLU A 53 27.75 -6.42 6.62
N LEU A 54 27.96 -5.22 6.08
CA LEU A 54 29.11 -4.90 5.24
C LEU A 54 30.43 -5.05 6.00
N LYS A 55 30.47 -4.57 7.26
CA LYS A 55 31.62 -4.74 8.15
C LYS A 55 31.90 -6.22 8.44
N ALA A 56 30.87 -7.02 8.72
CA ALA A 56 31.02 -8.47 8.94
C ALA A 56 31.52 -9.20 7.69
N ALA A 57 31.18 -8.71 6.50
CA ALA A 57 31.63 -9.24 5.21
C ALA A 57 33.00 -8.69 4.74
N ASN A 58 33.68 -7.86 5.53
CA ASN A 58 34.93 -7.16 5.16
C ASN A 58 34.80 -6.29 3.88
N ILE A 59 33.62 -5.72 3.63
CA ILE A 59 33.37 -4.82 2.50
C ILE A 59 33.56 -3.37 2.97
N LYS A 60 34.44 -2.63 2.28
CA LYS A 60 34.66 -1.19 2.54
C LYS A 60 33.39 -0.39 2.21
N HIS A 61 33.03 0.52 3.11
CA HIS A 61 31.96 1.49 2.90
C HIS A 61 32.31 2.81 3.60
N ASP A 62 31.69 3.92 3.19
CA ASP A 62 31.81 5.19 3.89
C ASP A 62 30.86 5.21 5.09
N ASP A 63 31.39 5.53 6.28
CA ASP A 63 30.61 5.61 7.51
C ASP A 63 29.61 6.79 7.50
N THR A 64 29.79 7.77 6.61
CA THR A 64 28.91 8.94 6.48
C THR A 64 27.74 8.73 5.51
N ASP A 65 27.77 7.68 4.69
CA ASP A 65 26.72 7.40 3.71
C ASP A 65 25.42 6.91 4.38
N GLU A 66 24.28 7.46 3.94
CA GLU A 66 22.96 6.90 4.21
C GLU A 66 22.66 5.78 3.21
N ILE A 67 22.27 4.61 3.72
CA ILE A 67 21.95 3.45 2.91
C ILE A 67 20.44 3.27 2.88
N TYR A 68 19.86 3.40 1.69
CA TYR A 68 18.43 3.24 1.47
C TYR A 68 18.10 1.77 1.16
N PRO A 69 16.97 1.24 1.68
CA PRO A 69 16.48 -0.10 1.33
C PRO A 69 16.19 -0.20 -0.17
N ALA A 70 16.42 -1.37 -0.75
CA ALA A 70 15.88 -1.69 -2.06
C ALA A 70 14.37 -2.00 -1.95
N PRO A 71 13.58 -1.90 -3.04
CA PRO A 71 12.17 -2.31 -3.02
C PRO A 71 11.95 -3.74 -2.54
N THR A 72 12.90 -4.65 -2.80
CA THR A 72 12.86 -6.02 -2.27
C THR A 72 12.96 -6.08 -0.74
N ASP A 73 13.75 -5.19 -0.14
CA ASP A 73 13.93 -5.11 1.31
C ASP A 73 12.65 -4.59 1.98
N ILE A 74 11.96 -3.64 1.32
CA ILE A 74 10.66 -3.12 1.77
C ILE A 74 9.62 -4.24 1.92
N LEU A 75 9.60 -5.19 0.99
CA LEU A 75 8.65 -6.32 1.05
C LEU A 75 9.13 -7.49 1.92
N ASN A 76 10.41 -7.54 2.28
CA ASN A 76 10.99 -8.68 2.98
C ASN A 76 10.54 -8.72 4.46
N ILE A 77 9.99 -9.87 4.87
CA ILE A 77 9.55 -10.17 6.24
C ILE A 77 10.68 -10.06 7.29
N ASP A 78 11.93 -10.22 6.88
CA ASP A 78 13.07 -10.06 7.80
C ASP A 78 13.13 -8.64 8.38
N TYR A 79 12.69 -7.65 7.60
CA TYR A 79 12.62 -6.24 7.96
C TYR A 79 11.20 -5.79 8.37
N LYS A 80 10.31 -6.73 8.70
CA LYS A 80 8.93 -6.41 9.11
C LYS A 80 8.89 -5.57 10.39
N TYR A 81 9.70 -5.95 11.37
CA TYR A 81 9.68 -5.39 12.72
C TYR A 81 11.06 -4.94 13.15
N TYR A 82 11.12 -3.95 14.03
CA TYR A 82 12.34 -3.66 14.78
C TYR A 82 12.68 -4.87 15.66
N ARG A 83 13.97 -5.18 15.82
CA ARG A 83 14.44 -6.33 16.59
C ARG A 83 15.40 -5.92 17.69
N ASP A 84 15.31 -6.61 18.83
CA ASP A 84 16.28 -6.49 19.91
C ASP A 84 17.62 -7.17 19.56
N GLU A 85 18.61 -7.05 20.45
CA GLU A 85 19.93 -7.68 20.27
C GLU A 85 19.89 -9.21 20.15
N LYS A 86 18.80 -9.84 20.61
CA LYS A 86 18.57 -11.29 20.53
C LYS A 86 17.80 -11.68 19.26
N GLY A 87 17.43 -10.71 18.42
CA GLY A 87 16.69 -10.90 17.18
C GLY A 87 15.17 -11.01 17.36
N ASN A 88 14.63 -10.76 18.56
CA ASN A 88 13.19 -10.81 18.80
C ASN A 88 12.52 -9.49 18.41
N PRO A 89 11.29 -9.51 17.86
CA PRO A 89 10.56 -8.29 17.58
C PRO A 89 10.35 -7.42 18.84
N ILE A 90 10.68 -6.14 18.74
CA ILE A 90 10.48 -5.16 19.81
C ILE A 90 8.99 -4.89 19.96
N LYS A 91 8.49 -4.99 21.19
CA LYS A 91 7.11 -4.65 21.55
C LYS A 91 7.08 -3.27 22.18
N SER A 92 6.31 -2.36 21.60
CA SER A 92 5.96 -1.08 22.20
C SER A 92 4.64 -1.19 22.96
N PHE A 93 4.54 -0.48 24.08
CA PHE A 93 3.31 -0.38 24.84
C PHE A 93 2.60 0.91 24.42
N LEU A 94 1.41 0.80 23.80
CA LEU A 94 0.60 1.95 23.40
C LEU A 94 -0.78 1.85 24.03
N GLY A 95 -0.96 2.49 25.19
CA GLY A 95 -2.23 2.50 25.93
C GLY A 95 -2.42 1.24 26.78
N PHE A 96 -3.28 0.31 26.35
CA PHE A 96 -3.61 -0.95 27.06
C PHE A 96 -3.12 -2.22 26.34
N GLU A 97 -2.43 -2.09 25.20
CA GLU A 97 -2.04 -3.21 24.34
C GLU A 97 -0.57 -3.13 23.94
N PHE A 98 0.09 -4.28 23.85
CA PHE A 98 1.45 -4.39 23.31
C PHE A 98 1.38 -4.52 21.79
N LEU A 99 1.92 -3.54 21.08
CA LEU A 99 2.09 -3.61 19.63
C LEU A 99 3.53 -3.95 19.28
N VAL A 100 3.73 -4.68 18.19
CA VAL A 100 5.07 -4.89 17.66
C VAL A 100 5.42 -3.71 16.77
N ASP A 101 6.56 -3.07 17.02
CA ASP A 101 6.93 -1.85 16.32
C ASP A 101 7.32 -2.17 14.87
N LYS A 102 6.59 -1.55 13.92
CA LYS A 102 6.65 -1.89 12.49
C LYS A 102 7.78 -1.11 11.84
N PHE A 103 8.74 -1.86 11.28
CA PHE A 103 9.92 -1.30 10.64
C PHE A 103 9.64 -0.96 9.17
N LEU A 104 9.98 -1.84 8.22
CA LEU A 104 9.61 -1.67 6.81
C LEU A 104 8.29 -2.34 6.46
N GLY A 105 7.78 -3.20 7.34
CA GLY A 105 6.44 -3.77 7.19
C GLY A 105 6.29 -4.88 6.16
N GLY A 106 7.39 -5.38 5.62
CA GLY A 106 7.39 -6.48 4.66
C GLY A 106 6.77 -7.75 5.20
N ASP A 107 6.10 -8.49 4.33
CA ASP A 107 5.42 -9.76 4.66
C ASP A 107 5.85 -10.91 3.75
N PHE A 108 6.64 -10.61 2.72
CA PHE A 108 7.09 -11.60 1.76
C PHE A 108 8.33 -12.30 2.28
N THR A 109 8.47 -13.58 1.96
CA THR A 109 9.78 -14.22 2.12
C THR A 109 10.82 -13.51 1.23
N PRO A 110 12.13 -13.53 1.58
CA PRO A 110 13.15 -12.89 0.77
C PRO A 110 13.13 -13.30 -0.70
N ASN A 111 12.88 -14.59 -0.97
CA ASN A 111 12.79 -15.12 -2.33
C ASN A 111 11.51 -14.65 -3.04
N GLN A 112 10.37 -14.60 -2.34
CA GLN A 112 9.13 -14.09 -2.91
C GLN A 112 9.25 -12.61 -3.29
N ALA A 113 9.88 -11.78 -2.45
CA ALA A 113 10.13 -10.38 -2.75
C ALA A 113 11.00 -10.21 -4.01
N LYS A 114 12.07 -11.01 -4.13
CA LYS A 114 12.92 -11.03 -5.35
C LYS A 114 12.13 -11.44 -6.59
N GLN A 115 11.42 -12.57 -6.53
CA GLN A 115 10.59 -13.08 -7.63
C GLN A 115 9.50 -12.09 -8.05
N PHE A 116 8.92 -11.37 -7.08
CA PHE A 116 7.94 -10.33 -7.35
C PHE A 116 8.55 -9.21 -8.20
N PHE A 117 9.72 -8.67 -7.82
CA PHE A 117 10.39 -7.62 -8.58
C PHE A 117 11.12 -8.12 -9.83
N GLU A 118 11.37 -9.42 -9.99
CA GLU A 118 11.77 -10.01 -11.29
C GLU A 118 10.62 -9.96 -12.30
N LYS A 119 9.38 -9.94 -11.83
CA LYS A 119 8.17 -9.98 -12.65
C LYS A 119 7.50 -8.62 -12.83
N TYR A 120 7.58 -7.74 -11.84
CA TYR A 120 6.88 -6.46 -11.84
C TYR A 120 7.84 -5.28 -11.66
N ASP A 121 7.60 -4.23 -12.42
CA ASP A 121 8.16 -2.90 -12.18
C ASP A 121 7.18 -2.10 -11.33
N LEU A 122 7.69 -1.43 -10.28
CA LEU A 122 6.94 -0.42 -9.54
C LEU A 122 7.14 0.93 -10.24
N LEU A 123 6.05 1.49 -10.76
CA LEU A 123 6.10 2.73 -11.54
C LEU A 123 5.76 3.97 -10.70
N ILE A 124 4.73 3.86 -9.86
CA ILE A 124 4.26 4.95 -9.00
C ILE A 124 3.96 4.36 -7.63
N HIS A 125 4.38 5.07 -6.58
CA HIS A 125 4.01 4.78 -5.19
C HIS A 125 3.47 6.04 -4.53
N GLN A 126 2.22 6.00 -4.10
CA GLN A 126 1.62 7.00 -3.22
C GLN A 126 1.83 6.54 -1.77
N PRO A 127 2.71 7.21 -0.99
CA PRO A 127 2.77 6.96 0.46
C PRO A 127 1.46 7.37 1.13
N ASN A 128 1.28 6.94 2.38
CA ASN A 128 0.09 7.26 3.15
C ASN A 128 -0.16 8.78 3.14
N THR A 129 -1.33 9.19 2.65
CA THR A 129 -1.84 10.55 2.83
C THR A 129 -2.30 10.75 4.28
N GLU A 130 -2.71 11.96 4.63
CA GLU A 130 -3.27 12.26 5.96
C GLU A 130 -4.53 11.43 6.27
N SER A 131 -5.33 11.11 5.24
CA SER A 131 -6.51 10.25 5.37
C SER A 131 -6.16 8.76 5.55
N GLY A 132 -4.91 8.38 5.25
CA GLY A 132 -4.41 7.02 5.26
C GLY A 132 -4.41 6.33 3.88
N PHE A 133 -4.79 7.01 2.80
CA PHE A 133 -4.78 6.45 1.45
C PHE A 133 -3.36 6.17 0.97
N SER A 134 -3.16 5.02 0.34
CA SER A 134 -1.91 4.65 -0.32
C SER A 134 -2.20 3.71 -1.48
N ALA A 135 -1.38 3.79 -2.53
CA ALA A 135 -1.55 3.00 -3.74
C ALA A 135 -0.23 2.82 -4.47
N CYS A 136 -0.15 1.76 -5.26
CA CYS A 136 0.97 1.50 -6.15
C CYS A 136 0.48 1.20 -7.56
N LEU A 137 1.17 1.73 -8.57
CA LEU A 137 1.02 1.31 -9.95
C LEU A 137 2.17 0.39 -10.33
N PHE A 138 1.85 -0.86 -10.65
CA PHE A 138 2.80 -1.86 -11.12
C PHE A 138 2.63 -2.12 -12.61
N GLN A 139 3.71 -2.50 -13.29
CA GLN A 139 3.68 -3.04 -14.64
C GLN A 139 4.31 -4.43 -14.67
N ASN A 140 3.63 -5.39 -15.30
CA ASN A 140 4.21 -6.69 -15.57
C ASN A 140 5.29 -6.57 -16.66
N LYS A 141 6.51 -7.05 -16.36
CA LYS A 141 7.66 -6.97 -17.27
C LYS A 141 7.48 -7.76 -18.56
N GLU A 142 6.75 -8.87 -18.50
CA GLU A 142 6.49 -9.77 -19.62
C GLU A 142 5.26 -9.32 -20.40
N THR A 143 4.10 -9.25 -19.74
CA THR A 143 2.81 -8.96 -20.42
C THR A 143 2.60 -7.49 -20.72
N LYS A 144 3.40 -6.60 -20.11
CA LYS A 144 3.26 -5.13 -20.16
C LYS A 144 1.96 -4.58 -19.59
N GLU A 145 1.13 -5.43 -18.98
CA GLU A 145 -0.11 -5.04 -18.31
C GLU A 145 0.18 -4.19 -17.08
N PHE A 146 -0.63 -3.16 -16.88
CA PHE A 146 -0.58 -2.28 -15.72
C PHE A 146 -1.60 -2.76 -14.68
N THR A 147 -1.20 -2.73 -13.41
CA THR A 147 -2.09 -3.01 -12.29
C THR A 147 -1.98 -1.91 -11.24
N LEU A 148 -3.07 -1.19 -11.03
CA LEU A 148 -3.24 -0.26 -9.93
C LEU A 148 -3.68 -1.03 -8.69
N ALA A 149 -2.82 -1.10 -7.68
CA ALA A 149 -3.07 -1.76 -6.42
C ALA A 149 -3.37 -0.71 -5.34
N LEU A 150 -4.61 -0.70 -4.85
CA LEU A 150 -5.08 0.21 -3.82
C LEU A 150 -4.97 -0.46 -2.45
N ARG A 151 -4.28 0.22 -1.52
CA ARG A 151 -4.12 -0.24 -0.16
C ARG A 151 -5.30 0.27 0.68
N GLY A 152 -5.91 -0.63 1.45
CA GLY A 152 -6.81 -0.22 2.52
C GLY A 152 -6.01 0.22 3.75
N THR A 153 -6.46 1.25 4.44
CA THR A 153 -5.85 1.67 5.72
C THR A 153 -5.79 0.51 6.71
N GLU A 154 -4.68 0.45 7.44
CA GLU A 154 -4.54 -0.34 8.67
C GLU A 154 -5.37 0.31 9.78
N PHE A 155 -6.68 0.49 9.56
CA PHE A 155 -7.54 0.77 10.69
C PHE A 155 -7.44 -0.44 11.60
N ARG A 156 -7.26 -0.20 12.90
CA ARG A 156 -7.62 -1.19 13.89
C ARG A 156 -9.10 -1.44 13.66
N LEU A 157 -9.45 -2.42 12.82
CA LEU A 157 -10.78 -3.01 12.78
C LEU A 157 -10.96 -3.71 14.12
N ASN A 158 -11.13 -2.91 15.18
CA ASN A 158 -11.82 -3.36 16.36
C ASN A 158 -13.20 -3.85 15.88
N LYS A 159 -13.75 -4.88 16.52
CA LYS A 159 -15.17 -5.24 16.34
C LYS A 159 -16.08 -4.02 16.45
N ASP A 160 -15.68 -3.00 17.22
CA ASP A 160 -16.35 -1.72 17.31
C ASP A 160 -16.38 -0.91 16.01
N LEU A 161 -15.42 -1.02 15.08
CA LEU A 161 -15.46 -0.23 13.84
C LEU A 161 -16.45 -0.82 12.82
N ILE A 162 -16.60 -2.14 12.81
CA ILE A 162 -17.68 -2.81 12.07
C ILE A 162 -19.02 -2.55 12.76
N ASN A 163 -19.08 -2.61 14.10
CA ASN A 163 -20.31 -2.36 14.85
C ASN A 163 -20.75 -0.89 14.85
N ASP A 164 -19.86 0.09 14.96
CA ASP A 164 -20.13 1.55 14.88
C ASP A 164 -20.47 1.97 13.45
N TYR A 165 -19.98 1.22 12.46
CA TYR A 165 -20.46 1.33 11.08
C TYR A 165 -21.90 0.83 10.93
N TYR A 166 -22.28 -0.26 11.63
CA TYR A 166 -23.65 -0.79 11.67
C TYR A 166 -24.58 -0.02 12.64
N ILE A 167 -24.04 0.65 13.64
CA ILE A 167 -24.75 1.41 14.67
C ILE A 167 -24.20 2.84 14.61
N GLY A 168 -24.81 3.67 13.77
CA GLY A 168 -24.28 4.96 13.35
C GLY A 168 -24.00 5.96 14.48
N THR A 169 -22.83 5.86 15.11
CA THR A 169 -22.32 6.82 16.09
C THR A 169 -20.79 6.91 16.10
N ASN A 170 -20.19 7.48 15.05
CA ASN A 170 -18.99 8.34 15.17
C ASN A 170 -18.68 9.06 13.86
N ASN A 171 -18.74 10.39 13.87
CA ASN A 171 -18.66 11.24 12.66
C ASN A 171 -17.25 11.28 12.03
N ASN A 172 -16.22 10.87 12.76
CA ASN A 172 -14.81 11.03 12.35
C ASN A 172 -14.29 9.92 11.43
N ASP A 173 -14.65 8.66 11.67
CA ASP A 173 -14.14 7.52 10.88
C ASP A 173 -14.80 7.43 9.51
N THR A 174 -16.08 7.80 9.48
CA THR A 174 -16.88 8.04 8.29
C THR A 174 -16.22 9.06 7.34
N LYS A 175 -15.77 10.19 7.90
CA LYS A 175 -15.13 11.27 7.14
C LYS A 175 -13.83 10.79 6.48
N ARG A 176 -13.06 9.94 7.17
CA ARG A 176 -11.80 9.39 6.67
C ARG A 176 -11.97 8.49 5.44
N ILE A 177 -13.06 7.73 5.34
CA ILE A 177 -13.34 6.90 4.15
C ILE A 177 -13.61 7.81 2.94
N VAL A 178 -14.37 8.88 3.13
CA VAL A 178 -14.63 9.87 2.09
C VAL A 178 -13.33 10.58 1.69
N GLU A 179 -12.51 11.00 2.64
CA GLU A 179 -11.20 11.63 2.38
C GLU A 179 -10.28 10.69 1.59
N GLN A 180 -10.21 9.40 1.95
CA GLN A 180 -9.43 8.40 1.19
C GLN A 180 -9.97 8.17 -0.23
N TYR A 181 -11.29 8.23 -0.40
CA TYR A 181 -11.91 8.15 -1.72
C TYR A 181 -11.52 9.37 -2.58
N ILE A 182 -11.54 10.58 -2.01
CA ILE A 182 -11.11 11.79 -2.69
C ILE A 182 -9.61 11.72 -3.03
N ASP A 183 -8.76 11.34 -2.07
CA ASP A 183 -7.32 11.16 -2.28
C ASP A 183 -7.02 10.14 -3.39
N MET A 184 -7.82 9.06 -3.47
CA MET A 184 -7.72 8.08 -4.54
C MET A 184 -8.03 8.68 -5.91
N LEU A 185 -9.09 9.49 -6.03
CA LEU A 185 -9.44 10.16 -7.28
C LEU A 185 -8.35 11.15 -7.69
N ILE A 186 -7.87 11.98 -6.76
CA ILE A 186 -6.79 12.94 -7.01
C ILE A 186 -5.52 12.19 -7.48
N PHE A 187 -5.12 11.14 -6.77
CA PHE A 187 -3.98 10.32 -7.16
C PHE A 187 -4.14 9.73 -8.57
N TYR A 188 -5.33 9.22 -8.90
CA TYR A 188 -5.60 8.68 -10.22
C TYR A 188 -5.50 9.76 -11.30
N GLU A 189 -6.17 10.90 -11.12
CA GLU A 189 -6.21 11.99 -12.10
C GLU A 189 -4.85 12.68 -12.28
N GLU A 190 -4.10 12.91 -11.21
CA GLU A 190 -2.87 13.69 -11.25
C GLU A 190 -1.63 12.86 -11.57
N GLN A 191 -1.60 11.58 -11.19
CA GLN A 191 -0.40 10.75 -11.34
C GLN A 191 -0.59 9.57 -12.29
N VAL A 192 -1.68 8.83 -12.15
CA VAL A 192 -1.89 7.60 -12.93
C VAL A 192 -2.32 7.92 -14.36
N ARG A 193 -3.39 8.69 -14.54
CA ARG A 193 -3.96 9.04 -15.85
C ARG A 193 -2.94 9.68 -16.79
N PRO A 194 -2.11 10.67 -16.38
CA PRO A 194 -1.15 11.29 -17.29
C PRO A 194 -0.06 10.32 -17.76
N LEU A 195 0.34 9.35 -16.93
CA LEU A 195 1.27 8.30 -17.32
C LEU A 195 0.63 7.38 -18.36
N LEU A 196 -0.61 6.92 -18.11
CA LEU A 196 -1.34 6.05 -19.03
C LEU A 196 -1.56 6.71 -20.39
N GLU A 197 -1.97 7.97 -20.41
CA GLU A 197 -2.18 8.75 -21.64
C GLU A 197 -0.88 8.91 -22.44
N ARG A 198 0.23 9.27 -21.77
CA ARG A 198 1.55 9.40 -22.41
C ARG A 198 1.99 8.09 -23.06
N GLN A 199 1.68 6.96 -22.42
CA GLN A 199 2.03 5.62 -22.93
C GLN A 199 0.95 5.02 -23.84
N LYS A 200 -0.12 5.76 -24.15
CA LYS A 200 -1.25 5.33 -24.97
C LYS A 200 -1.90 4.04 -24.44
N ILE A 201 -1.95 3.89 -23.12
CA ILE A 201 -2.58 2.76 -22.43
C ILE A 201 -4.05 3.08 -22.21
N ASN A 202 -4.92 2.24 -22.75
CA ASN A 202 -6.36 2.37 -22.65
C ASN A 202 -6.99 1.39 -21.66
N GLN A 203 -6.20 0.46 -21.10
CA GLN A 203 -6.68 -0.55 -20.18
C GLN A 203 -5.68 -0.83 -19.06
N ILE A 204 -6.21 -0.88 -17.84
CA ILE A 204 -5.47 -1.28 -16.64
C ILE A 204 -6.26 -2.34 -15.87
N ASN A 205 -5.55 -3.09 -15.03
CA ASN A 205 -6.16 -3.86 -13.95
C ASN A 205 -6.22 -2.99 -12.69
N VAL A 206 -7.24 -3.17 -11.87
CA VAL A 206 -7.31 -2.55 -10.53
C VAL A 206 -7.57 -3.64 -9.51
N THR A 207 -6.84 -3.60 -8.40
CA THR A 207 -6.94 -4.57 -7.32
C THR A 207 -6.74 -3.92 -5.96
N GLY A 208 -7.21 -4.57 -4.91
CA GLY A 208 -7.06 -4.09 -3.55
C GLY A 208 -7.62 -5.08 -2.55
N HIS A 209 -7.19 -4.96 -1.29
CA HIS A 209 -7.62 -5.80 -0.18
C HIS A 209 -8.29 -4.95 0.91
N SER A 210 -9.27 -5.52 1.63
CA SER A 210 -10.04 -4.81 2.67
C SER A 210 -10.66 -3.51 2.13
N LEU A 211 -10.46 -2.37 2.78
CA LEU A 211 -10.90 -1.04 2.33
C LEU A 211 -10.36 -0.69 0.92
N GLY A 212 -9.16 -1.16 0.55
CA GLY A 212 -8.62 -0.96 -0.80
C GLY A 212 -9.43 -1.71 -1.88
N GLY A 213 -10.05 -2.84 -1.51
CA GLY A 213 -10.97 -3.56 -2.38
C GLY A 213 -12.30 -2.81 -2.57
N PHE A 214 -12.76 -2.08 -1.56
CA PHE A 214 -13.90 -1.18 -1.67
C PHE A 214 -13.58 0.04 -2.56
N LEU A 215 -12.45 0.70 -2.33
CA LEU A 215 -11.95 1.79 -3.17
C LEU A 215 -11.79 1.35 -4.64
N THR A 216 -11.32 0.12 -4.87
CA THR A 216 -11.23 -0.47 -6.22
C THR A 216 -12.57 -0.51 -6.93
N GLN A 217 -13.66 -0.82 -6.21
CA GLN A 217 -15.01 -0.83 -6.78
C GLN A 217 -15.51 0.57 -7.11
N LEU A 218 -15.32 1.52 -6.19
CA LEU A 218 -15.69 2.91 -6.42
C LEU A 218 -14.94 3.48 -7.63
N LEU A 219 -13.63 3.24 -7.70
CA LEU A 219 -12.81 3.68 -8.82
C LEU A 219 -13.30 3.06 -10.14
N ALA A 220 -13.62 1.77 -10.15
CA ALA A 220 -14.15 1.10 -11.34
C ALA A 220 -15.49 1.68 -11.84
N LEU A 221 -16.30 2.28 -10.95
CA LEU A 221 -17.55 2.96 -11.34
C LEU A 221 -17.29 4.34 -11.96
N VAL A 222 -16.23 5.03 -11.54
CA VAL A 222 -15.90 6.39 -11.96
C VAL A 222 -15.09 6.40 -13.25
N ILE A 223 -14.18 5.45 -13.44
CA ILE A 223 -13.35 5.41 -14.66
C ILE A 223 -14.13 4.72 -15.79
N VAL A 224 -14.65 5.51 -16.74
CA VAL A 224 -15.44 5.04 -17.91
C VAL A 224 -14.57 4.40 -19.02
N TYR A 225 -13.24 4.33 -18.87
CA TYR A 225 -12.34 3.74 -19.86
C TYR A 225 -11.80 2.36 -19.44
N CYS A 226 -12.34 1.32 -20.07
CA CYS A 226 -11.80 -0.05 -20.26
C CYS A 226 -10.95 -0.65 -19.12
N VAL A 227 -11.53 -0.86 -17.93
CA VAL A 227 -10.86 -1.57 -16.83
C VAL A 227 -11.19 -3.07 -16.85
N ASN A 228 -10.17 -3.93 -16.87
CA ASN A 228 -10.34 -5.32 -16.44
C ASN A 228 -10.27 -5.34 -14.91
N VAL A 229 -11.42 -5.18 -14.24
CA VAL A 229 -11.47 -5.09 -12.77
C VAL A 229 -11.32 -6.49 -12.16
N ILE A 230 -10.34 -6.69 -11.29
CA ILE A 230 -10.20 -7.96 -10.54
C ILE A 230 -10.16 -7.64 -9.04
N ILE A 231 -11.30 -7.90 -8.42
CA ILE A 231 -11.63 -7.54 -7.04
C ILE A 231 -11.25 -8.71 -6.11
N PHE A 232 -10.47 -8.43 -5.06
CA PHE A 232 -10.35 -9.32 -3.91
C PHE A 232 -11.23 -8.79 -2.79
N ARG A 233 -12.30 -9.53 -2.48
CA ARG A 233 -13.34 -9.07 -1.57
C ARG A 233 -13.30 -9.81 -0.25
N PHE A 234 -13.36 -9.03 0.83
CA PHE A 234 -14.06 -9.38 2.06
C PHE A 234 -14.93 -8.14 2.42
N TYR A 235 -16.24 -8.32 2.62
CA TYR A 235 -17.21 -7.33 3.19
C TYR A 235 -17.74 -6.12 2.38
N SER A 236 -17.72 -6.06 1.03
CA SER A 236 -18.01 -4.76 0.35
C SER A 236 -19.47 -4.32 0.11
N LEU A 237 -20.50 -5.16 0.37
CA LEU A 237 -21.89 -4.77 0.09
C LEU A 237 -22.37 -3.73 1.11
N ASP A 238 -21.98 -3.93 2.36
CA ASP A 238 -22.32 -3.03 3.45
C ASP A 238 -21.67 -1.66 3.26
N PHE A 239 -20.41 -1.61 2.79
CA PHE A 239 -19.66 -0.37 2.50
C PHE A 239 -20.32 0.55 1.45
N LEU A 240 -20.92 -0.01 0.40
CA LEU A 240 -21.59 0.78 -0.64
C LEU A 240 -22.84 1.48 -0.09
N TYR A 241 -23.61 0.80 0.76
CA TYR A 241 -24.83 1.36 1.34
C TYR A 241 -24.53 2.51 2.30
N ALA A 242 -23.52 2.40 3.20
CA ALA A 242 -23.19 3.59 3.97
C ALA A 242 -22.50 4.64 3.12
N PHE A 243 -21.64 4.32 2.14
CA PHE A 243 -21.09 5.38 1.29
C PHE A 243 -22.17 6.22 0.60
N LEU A 244 -23.22 5.60 0.03
CA LEU A 244 -24.36 6.31 -0.53
C LEU A 244 -25.13 7.12 0.51
N TRP A 245 -25.29 6.59 1.72
CA TRP A 245 -25.90 7.30 2.85
C TRP A 245 -25.05 8.50 3.31
N LEU A 246 -23.73 8.36 3.33
CA LEU A 246 -22.74 9.34 3.80
C LEU A 246 -22.55 10.49 2.84
N THR A 247 -22.45 10.18 1.55
CA THR A 247 -22.42 11.17 0.48
C THR A 247 -23.81 11.78 0.26
N LYS A 248 -24.87 11.22 0.88
CA LYS A 248 -26.27 11.51 0.55
C LYS A 248 -26.55 11.42 -0.96
N GLY A 249 -25.80 10.58 -1.66
CA GLY A 249 -25.85 10.45 -3.13
C GLY A 249 -25.17 11.56 -3.92
N LYS A 250 -24.37 12.42 -3.30
CA LYS A 250 -23.60 13.48 -3.99
C LYS A 250 -22.41 12.91 -4.78
N SER A 251 -22.16 13.51 -5.93
CA SER A 251 -21.00 13.28 -6.79
C SER A 251 -19.71 13.91 -6.20
N PRO A 252 -18.51 13.49 -6.65
CA PRO A 252 -17.24 14.04 -6.16
C PRO A 252 -17.13 15.57 -6.28
N ASP A 253 -17.62 16.14 -7.38
CA ASP A 253 -17.62 17.59 -7.61
C ASP A 253 -18.51 18.34 -6.61
N GLU A 254 -19.62 17.72 -6.18
CA GLU A 254 -20.52 18.24 -5.14
C GLU A 254 -19.96 18.08 -3.72
N MET A 255 -18.91 17.28 -3.54
CA MET A 255 -18.22 17.10 -2.26
C MET A 255 -17.01 18.03 -2.09
N LEU A 256 -16.49 18.60 -3.20
CA LEU A 256 -15.34 19.49 -3.22
C LEU A 256 -15.71 20.99 -3.09
N GLN A 257 -17.01 21.34 -3.07
CA GLN A 257 -17.56 22.68 -2.84
C GLN A 257 -18.02 22.89 -1.40
#